data_AF-A0A1F8P7C6-F1
#
_entry.id   AF-A0A1F8P7C6-F1
#
_cell.length_a   1.000
_cell.length_b   1.000
_cell.length_c   1.000
_cell.angle_alpha   90.00
_cell.angle_beta   90.00
_cell.angle_gamma   90.00
#
_symmetry.space_group_name_H-M   'P 1'
#
loop_
_entity.id
_entity.type
_entity.pdbx_description
1 polymer ?
#
loop_
_entity_poly.entity_id
_entity_poly.type
_entity_poly.pdbx_seq_one_letter_code
_entity_poly.pdbx_strand_id
1 'polypeptide(L)'
;MGLFDYDKGLDSRRTVGIRDKQILYRNARGTCQNPTCKKKIEFDEMQVGHKTAWSKGGSTTLKNSVCLCYRCNKLQGTDSWTVFMKKQGVEDPKAKKKESMKGDLEKLTITQLKQLATKKHVKVNGQVVETMFDSHKKAPTKRQYINKLSSVVTNADLRAAPKEVKKPIKRKRRTTSTSVFSIF
;
A
#
# COMPACT_ATOMS: atom_id res chain seq x y z
N MET A 1 -23.15 20.63 -9.58
CA MET A 1 -22.91 20.24 -8.17
C MET A 1 -23.85 19.07 -7.86
N GLY A 2 -23.42 17.83 -8.12
CA GLY A 2 -24.26 16.65 -7.91
C GLY A 2 -24.09 16.11 -6.50
N LEU A 3 -24.96 16.51 -5.57
CA LEU A 3 -25.18 15.81 -4.30
C LEU A 3 -26.07 14.60 -4.57
N PHE A 4 -25.49 13.55 -5.12
CA PHE A 4 -26.03 12.21 -4.90
C PHE A 4 -25.15 11.60 -3.81
N ASP A 5 -25.53 11.87 -2.56
CA ASP A 5 -25.03 11.15 -1.39
C ASP A 5 -25.45 9.70 -1.54
N TYR A 6 -24.63 8.94 -2.25
CA TYR A 6 -24.66 7.49 -2.25
C TYR A 6 -24.40 7.09 -0.80
N ASP A 7 -25.47 6.75 -0.09
CA ASP A 7 -25.47 6.20 1.25
C ASP A 7 -24.53 4.99 1.24
N LYS A 8 -23.25 5.24 1.57
CA LYS A 8 -22.22 4.22 1.63
C LYS A 8 -22.76 3.23 2.64
N GLY A 9 -23.00 1.99 2.22
CA GLY A 9 -23.47 0.86 3.02
C GLY A 9 -22.67 0.64 4.31
N LEU A 10 -22.85 1.56 5.24
CA LEU A 10 -22.33 1.58 6.58
C LEU A 10 -23.16 0.57 7.35
N ASP A 11 -22.46 -0.28 8.09
CA ASP A 11 -23.12 -1.22 8.99
C ASP A 11 -24.06 -0.44 9.90
N SER A 12 -25.35 -0.81 9.88
CA SER A 12 -26.41 -0.14 10.65
C SER A 12 -26.13 -0.17 12.16
N ARG A 13 -25.26 -1.08 12.61
CA ARG A 13 -24.84 -1.20 13.99
C ARG A 13 -23.41 -0.71 14.15
N ARG A 14 -23.20 0.22 15.09
CA ARG A 14 -21.87 0.71 15.50
C ARG A 14 -21.27 -0.08 16.68
N THR A 15 -22.10 -0.84 17.39
CA THR A 15 -21.73 -1.56 18.60
C THR A 15 -21.85 -3.06 18.37
N VAL A 16 -20.84 -3.82 18.79
CA VAL A 16 -20.88 -5.30 18.75
C VAL A 16 -21.85 -5.84 19.80
N GLY A 17 -22.48 -6.97 19.50
CA GLY A 17 -23.34 -7.67 20.46
C GLY A 17 -22.54 -8.24 21.65
N ILE A 18 -23.23 -8.54 22.76
CA ILE A 18 -22.60 -9.07 23.98
C ILE A 18 -21.82 -10.38 23.74
N ARG A 19 -22.35 -11.25 22.87
CA ARG A 19 -21.71 -12.51 22.47
C ARG A 19 -20.36 -12.27 21.80
N ASP A 20 -20.31 -11.33 20.86
CA ASP A 20 -19.09 -10.96 20.15
C ASP A 20 -18.09 -10.26 21.08
N LYS A 21 -18.59 -9.42 22.00
CA LYS A 21 -17.76 -8.81 23.06
C LYS A 21 -17.07 -9.89 23.91
N GLN A 22 -17.80 -10.94 24.32
CA GLN A 22 -17.23 -12.06 25.09
C GLN A 22 -16.18 -12.85 24.30
N ILE A 23 -16.44 -13.14 23.03
CA ILE A 23 -15.48 -13.82 22.15
C ILE A 23 -14.19 -12.99 22.03
N LEU A 24 -14.34 -11.68 21.80
CA LEU A 24 -13.21 -10.76 21.68
C LEU A 24 -12.38 -10.69 22.96
N TYR A 25 -13.03 -10.64 24.13
CA TYR A 25 -12.38 -10.65 25.44
C TYR A 25 -11.56 -11.94 25.67
N ARG A 26 -12.17 -13.11 25.38
CA ARG A 26 -11.50 -14.41 25.51
C ARG A 26 -10.30 -14.51 24.56
N ASN A 27 -10.45 -14.07 23.33
CA ASN A 27 -9.36 -14.04 22.34
C ASN A 27 -8.20 -13.13 22.77
N ALA A 28 -8.53 -12.01 23.44
CA ALA A 28 -7.54 -11.09 23.99
C ALA A 28 -6.97 -11.53 25.35
N ARG A 29 -7.46 -12.65 25.91
CA ARG A 29 -7.05 -13.20 27.23
C ARG A 29 -7.13 -12.16 28.35
N GLY A 30 -8.14 -11.30 28.32
CA GLY A 30 -8.31 -10.22 29.30
C GLY A 30 -7.19 -9.18 29.30
N THR A 31 -6.54 -8.95 28.15
CA THR A 31 -5.48 -7.94 27.99
C THR A 31 -5.79 -6.96 26.87
N CYS A 32 -5.42 -5.70 27.07
CA CYS A 32 -5.54 -4.68 26.03
C CYS A 32 -4.63 -5.04 24.84
N GLN A 33 -5.21 -5.13 23.64
CA GLN A 33 -4.51 -5.51 22.41
C GLN A 33 -3.57 -4.43 21.86
N ASN A 34 -3.53 -3.24 22.46
CA ASN A 34 -2.54 -2.23 22.13
C ASN A 34 -1.14 -2.68 22.61
N PRO A 35 -0.14 -2.87 21.71
CA PRO A 35 1.20 -3.32 22.07
C PRO A 35 1.94 -2.42 23.06
N THR A 36 1.63 -1.12 23.10
CA THR A 36 2.26 -0.18 24.05
C THR A 36 1.66 -0.23 25.45
N CYS A 37 0.44 -0.76 25.60
CA CYS A 37 -0.29 -0.74 26.85
C CYS A 37 -0.23 -2.11 27.56
N LYS A 38 -0.68 -3.18 26.90
CA LYS A 38 -0.72 -4.57 27.42
C LYS A 38 -1.29 -4.75 28.84
N LYS A 39 -2.04 -3.77 29.36
CA LYS A 39 -2.67 -3.83 30.69
C LYS A 39 -3.73 -4.94 30.71
N LYS A 40 -3.81 -5.66 31.82
CA LYS A 40 -4.96 -6.54 32.12
C LYS A 40 -6.22 -5.69 32.32
N ILE A 41 -7.32 -6.14 31.75
CA ILE A 41 -8.62 -5.49 31.81
C ILE A 41 -9.66 -6.52 32.18
N GLU A 42 -10.61 -6.12 33.02
CA GLU A 42 -11.79 -6.92 33.30
C GLU A 42 -12.81 -6.80 32.16
N PHE A 43 -13.74 -7.75 32.09
CA PHE A 43 -14.74 -7.78 31.02
C PHE A 43 -15.65 -6.54 31.01
N ASP A 44 -15.97 -6.02 32.20
CA ASP A 44 -16.84 -4.85 32.36
C ASP A 44 -16.12 -3.55 31.96
N GLU A 45 -14.83 -3.43 32.28
CA GLU A 45 -14.00 -2.29 31.88
C GLU A 45 -13.61 -2.31 30.39
N MET A 46 -13.74 -3.46 29.73
CA MET A 46 -13.35 -3.65 28.34
C MET A 46 -14.19 -2.78 27.40
N GLN A 47 -13.48 -2.00 26.58
CA GLN A 47 -14.02 -1.24 25.47
C GLN A 47 -13.72 -1.93 24.15
N VAL A 48 -14.62 -1.78 23.17
CA VAL A 48 -14.46 -2.35 21.83
C VAL A 48 -14.04 -1.24 20.88
N GLY A 49 -12.78 -1.29 20.47
CA GLY A 49 -12.26 -0.45 19.39
C GLY A 49 -12.47 -1.10 18.03
N HIS A 50 -12.30 -0.31 16.96
CA HIS A 50 -12.37 -0.80 15.58
C HIS A 50 -11.02 -0.59 14.88
N LYS A 51 -10.56 -1.54 14.08
CA LYS A 51 -9.30 -1.41 13.32
C LYS A 51 -9.43 -0.36 12.24
N THR A 52 -10.52 -0.40 11.51
CA THR A 52 -10.99 0.68 10.64
C THR A 52 -12.16 1.34 11.35
N ALA A 53 -12.04 2.62 11.66
CA ALA A 53 -13.09 3.37 12.34
C ALA A 53 -14.42 3.31 11.57
N TRP A 54 -15.53 3.18 12.29
CA TRP A 54 -16.87 3.10 11.70
C TRP A 54 -17.17 4.34 10.83
N SER A 55 -16.77 5.54 11.28
CA SER A 55 -16.90 6.79 10.51
C SER A 55 -16.14 6.81 9.18
N LYS A 56 -15.20 5.89 8.99
CA LYS A 56 -14.44 5.70 7.74
C LYS A 56 -14.96 4.51 6.91
N GLY A 57 -16.15 3.99 7.23
CA GLY A 57 -16.75 2.84 6.55
C GLY A 57 -16.30 1.48 7.10
N GLY A 58 -15.77 1.42 8.31
CA GLY A 58 -15.44 0.14 8.95
C GLY A 58 -16.69 -0.61 9.41
N SER A 59 -16.77 -1.91 9.13
CA SER A 59 -17.88 -2.76 9.57
C SER A 59 -17.73 -3.23 11.01
N THR A 60 -18.85 -3.51 11.68
CA THR A 60 -18.89 -3.93 13.09
C THR A 60 -18.80 -5.45 13.17
N THR A 61 -17.65 -5.97 12.70
CA THR A 61 -17.35 -7.41 12.69
C THR A 61 -16.27 -7.74 13.71
N LEU A 62 -16.27 -8.98 14.21
CA LEU A 62 -15.21 -9.50 15.09
C LEU A 62 -13.79 -9.30 14.52
N LYS A 63 -13.63 -9.40 13.19
CA LYS A 63 -12.34 -9.19 12.51
C LYS A 63 -11.85 -7.75 12.58
N ASN A 64 -12.79 -6.79 12.49
CA ASN A 64 -12.50 -5.37 12.60
C ASN A 64 -12.46 -4.91 14.07
N SER A 65 -12.96 -5.68 15.02
CA SER A 65 -13.01 -5.29 16.43
C SER A 65 -11.69 -5.56 17.16
N VAL A 66 -11.39 -4.74 18.17
CA VAL A 66 -10.17 -4.80 18.98
C VAL A 66 -10.53 -4.61 20.45
N CYS A 67 -9.93 -5.43 21.32
CA CYS A 67 -10.11 -5.34 22.77
C CYS A 67 -9.19 -4.26 23.36
N LEU A 68 -9.77 -3.18 23.91
CA LEU A 68 -9.02 -2.04 24.44
C LEU A 68 -9.47 -1.65 25.85
N CYS A 69 -8.55 -1.08 26.63
CA CYS A 69 -8.91 -0.35 27.84
C CYS A 69 -9.50 1.02 27.50
N TYR A 70 -10.26 1.61 28.43
CA TYR A 70 -10.85 2.95 28.27
C TYR A 70 -9.86 4.00 27.76
N ARG A 71 -8.66 4.06 28.36
CA ARG A 71 -7.62 5.01 27.97
C ARG A 71 -7.18 4.83 26.51
N CYS A 72 -6.90 3.61 26.08
CA CYS A 72 -6.45 3.35 24.71
C CYS A 72 -7.57 3.57 23.70
N ASN A 73 -8.81 3.23 24.03
CA ASN A 73 -9.96 3.49 23.16
C ASN A 73 -10.18 5.00 22.97
N LYS A 74 -10.06 5.79 24.05
CA LYS A 74 -10.13 7.26 24.01
C LYS A 74 -9.00 7.86 23.17
N LEU A 75 -7.77 7.35 23.32
CA LEU A 75 -6.62 7.78 22.53
C LEU A 75 -6.76 7.42 21.04
N GLN A 76 -7.39 6.29 20.71
CA GLN A 76 -7.62 5.89 19.33
C GLN A 76 -8.67 6.80 18.65
N GLY A 77 -9.78 7.11 19.33
CA GLY A 77 -10.82 7.99 18.79
C GLY A 77 -11.35 7.52 17.42
N THR A 78 -11.23 8.38 16.40
CA THR A 78 -11.66 8.10 15.01
C THR A 78 -10.51 7.65 14.09
N ASP A 79 -9.33 7.41 14.66
CA ASP A 79 -8.18 6.93 13.90
C ASP A 79 -8.33 5.46 13.53
N SER A 80 -7.81 5.11 12.35
CA SER A 80 -7.59 3.70 12.02
C SER A 80 -6.42 3.18 12.85
N TRP A 81 -6.44 1.88 13.14
CA TRP A 81 -5.42 1.19 13.91
C TRP A 81 -4.00 1.42 13.38
N THR A 82 -3.84 1.47 12.06
CA THR A 82 -2.56 1.78 11.41
C THR A 82 -2.03 3.17 11.79
N VAL A 83 -2.91 4.17 11.78
CA VAL A 83 -2.57 5.55 12.15
C VAL A 83 -2.34 5.64 13.64
N PHE A 84 -3.17 4.99 14.44
CA PHE A 84 -3.04 4.93 15.89
C PHE A 84 -1.69 4.31 16.32
N MET A 85 -1.31 3.17 15.74
CA MET A 85 -0.02 2.54 16.00
C MET A 85 1.16 3.42 15.61
N LYS A 86 1.09 4.09 14.45
CA LYS A 86 2.11 5.04 14.02
C LYS A 86 2.25 6.21 15.00
N LYS A 87 1.15 6.76 15.51
CA LYS A 87 1.16 7.82 16.54
C LYS A 87 1.81 7.37 17.85
N GLN A 88 1.75 6.07 18.15
CA GLN A 88 2.38 5.48 19.33
C GLN A 88 3.84 5.05 19.06
N GLY A 89 4.39 5.32 17.87
CA GLY A 89 5.76 4.92 17.50
C GLY A 89 5.93 3.43 17.25
N VAL A 90 4.84 2.65 17.18
CA VAL A 90 4.89 1.23 16.85
C VAL A 90 4.78 1.09 15.33
N GLU A 91 5.92 0.93 14.68
CA GLU A 91 5.99 0.65 13.25
C GLU A 91 6.16 -0.86 13.00
N ASP A 92 5.45 -1.38 12.00
CA ASP A 92 5.65 -2.76 11.58
C ASP A 92 7.08 -2.92 11.02
N PRO A 93 7.89 -3.89 11.49
CA PRO A 93 9.26 -4.08 11.01
C PRO A 93 9.31 -4.38 9.51
N LYS A 94 8.26 -5.01 8.98
CA LYS A 94 8.08 -5.24 7.53
C LYS A 94 7.84 -3.94 6.75
N ALA A 95 7.07 -3.01 7.31
CA ALA A 95 6.82 -1.71 6.69
C ALA A 95 8.11 -0.86 6.68
N LYS A 96 8.84 -0.83 7.80
CA LYS A 96 10.14 -0.14 7.90
C LYS A 96 11.18 -0.70 6.93
N LYS A 97 11.25 -2.03 6.79
CA LYS A 97 12.09 -2.68 5.76
C LYS A 97 11.66 -2.28 4.34
N LYS A 98 10.37 -2.23 4.05
CA LYS A 98 9.88 -1.83 2.73
C LYS A 98 10.20 -0.36 2.43
N GLU A 99 10.10 0.52 3.42
CA GLU A 99 10.36 1.96 3.28
C GLU A 99 11.84 2.26 3.06
N SER A 100 12.74 1.63 3.83
CA SER A 100 14.19 1.70 3.57
C SER A 100 14.55 1.23 2.15
N MET A 101 13.96 0.11 1.70
CA MET A 101 14.16 -0.36 0.33
C MET A 101 13.64 0.61 -0.73
N LYS A 102 12.53 1.32 -0.47
CA LYS A 102 12.04 2.36 -1.40
C LYS A 102 13.03 3.52 -1.50
N GLY A 103 13.58 3.98 -0.38
CA GLY A 103 14.58 5.05 -0.37
C GLY A 103 15.83 4.68 -1.18
N ASP A 104 16.28 3.43 -1.12
CA ASP A 104 17.41 2.98 -1.95
C ASP A 104 17.05 2.85 -3.43
N LEU A 105 15.83 2.37 -3.74
CA LEU A 105 15.33 2.31 -5.13
C LEU A 105 15.11 3.68 -5.75
N GLU A 106 14.83 4.71 -4.94
CA GLU A 106 14.68 6.09 -5.41
C GLU A 106 16.01 6.70 -5.89
N LYS A 107 17.15 6.23 -5.38
CA LYS A 107 18.48 6.66 -5.84
C LYS A 107 18.81 6.13 -7.24
N LEU A 108 18.15 5.05 -7.68
CA LEU A 108 18.38 4.44 -9.00
C LEU A 108 17.68 5.20 -10.13
N THR A 109 18.23 5.07 -11.33
CA THR A 109 17.63 5.61 -12.57
C THR A 109 16.50 4.71 -13.09
N ILE A 110 15.63 5.26 -13.93
CA ILE A 110 14.51 4.50 -14.55
C ILE A 110 15.03 3.30 -15.36
N THR A 111 16.16 3.45 -16.04
CA THR A 111 16.76 2.38 -16.86
C THR A 111 17.24 1.22 -16.00
N GLN A 112 17.89 1.52 -14.86
CA GLN A 112 18.31 0.49 -13.90
C GLN A 112 17.11 -0.22 -13.27
N LEU A 113 16.05 0.52 -12.94
CA LEU A 113 14.80 -0.08 -12.44
C LEU A 113 14.16 -1.03 -13.46
N LYS A 114 14.21 -0.69 -14.76
CA LYS A 114 13.76 -1.59 -15.84
C LYS A 114 14.59 -2.86 -15.91
N GLN A 115 15.92 -2.76 -15.84
CA GLN A 115 16.82 -3.92 -15.84
C GLN A 115 16.61 -4.83 -14.62
N LEU A 116 16.38 -4.24 -13.45
CA LEU A 116 16.04 -4.98 -12.23
C LEU A 116 14.69 -5.69 -12.37
N ALA A 117 13.68 -5.02 -12.93
CA ALA A 117 12.38 -5.61 -13.19
C ALA A 117 12.48 -6.80 -14.16
N THR A 118 13.29 -6.69 -15.23
CA THR A 118 13.51 -7.81 -16.16
C THR A 118 14.24 -8.97 -15.50
N LYS A 119 15.28 -8.71 -14.70
CA LYS A 119 16.06 -9.75 -14.00
C LYS A 119 15.22 -10.53 -12.98
N LYS A 120 14.23 -9.88 -12.37
CA LYS A 120 13.31 -10.50 -11.41
C LYS A 120 11.98 -10.93 -12.03
N HIS A 121 11.83 -10.86 -13.36
CA HIS A 121 10.61 -11.19 -14.09
C HIS A 121 9.35 -10.46 -13.58
N VAL A 122 9.49 -9.21 -13.13
CA VAL A 122 8.39 -8.39 -12.60
C VAL A 122 7.80 -7.52 -13.71
N LYS A 123 6.51 -7.71 -14.02
CA LYS A 123 5.77 -6.88 -14.99
C LYS A 123 5.20 -5.61 -14.35
N VAL A 124 5.66 -4.46 -14.83
CA VAL A 124 5.19 -3.14 -14.38
C VAL A 124 4.27 -2.54 -15.46
N ASN A 125 2.96 -2.73 -15.30
CA ASN A 125 1.95 -2.12 -16.16
C ASN A 125 1.86 -0.60 -15.90
N GLY A 126 1.67 0.17 -16.98
CA GLY A 126 1.41 1.60 -16.91
C GLY A 126 -0.04 1.92 -16.55
N GLN A 127 -0.31 3.20 -16.26
CA GLN A 127 -1.64 3.68 -15.93
C GLN A 127 -2.46 3.86 -17.21
N VAL A 128 -3.70 3.36 -17.21
CA VAL A 128 -4.69 3.68 -18.25
C VAL A 128 -5.27 5.03 -17.89
N VAL A 129 -5.20 5.98 -18.81
CA VAL A 129 -5.81 7.30 -18.64
C VAL A 129 -6.93 7.40 -19.65
N GLU A 130 -8.14 7.57 -19.12
CA GLU A 130 -9.34 7.84 -19.89
C GLU A 130 -9.51 9.34 -20.01
N THR A 131 -9.65 9.82 -21.24
CA THR A 131 -10.13 11.16 -21.56
C THR A 131 -11.58 11.05 -22.02
N MET A 132 -12.26 12.19 -22.17
CA MET A 132 -13.66 12.24 -22.59
C MET A 132 -13.95 11.52 -23.92
N PHE A 133 -12.93 11.32 -24.77
CA PHE A 133 -13.08 10.76 -26.12
C PHE A 133 -12.15 9.58 -26.44
N ASP A 134 -11.18 9.23 -25.59
CA ASP A 134 -10.23 8.15 -25.87
C ASP A 134 -9.63 7.56 -24.59
N SER A 135 -9.13 6.32 -24.68
CA SER A 135 -8.38 5.68 -23.60
C SER A 135 -7.02 5.22 -24.10
N HIS A 136 -5.94 5.69 -23.48
CA HIS A 136 -4.59 5.28 -23.83
C HIS A 136 -3.79 4.84 -22.60
N LYS A 137 -2.88 3.88 -22.80
CA LYS A 137 -1.98 3.38 -21.75
C LYS A 137 -0.69 4.21 -21.74
N LYS A 138 -0.44 4.92 -20.64
CA LYS A 138 0.81 5.66 -20.45
C LYS A 138 1.95 4.72 -20.07
N ALA A 139 3.19 5.09 -20.43
CA ALA A 139 4.37 4.35 -20.01
C ALA A 139 4.49 4.32 -18.47
N PRO A 140 5.03 3.25 -17.87
CA PRO A 140 5.09 3.15 -16.43
C PRO A 140 6.08 4.15 -15.81
N THR A 141 5.67 4.77 -14.71
CA THR A 141 6.46 5.81 -14.03
C THR A 141 7.49 5.22 -13.08
N LYS A 142 8.53 6.00 -12.72
CA LYS A 142 9.57 5.59 -11.76
C LYS A 142 8.96 5.07 -10.43
N ARG A 143 7.94 5.78 -9.92
CA ARG A 143 7.23 5.41 -8.69
C ARG A 143 6.52 4.05 -8.79
N GLN A 144 5.95 3.73 -9.95
CA GLN A 144 5.31 2.42 -10.18
C GLN A 144 6.32 1.28 -10.14
N TYR A 145 7.52 1.47 -10.70
CA TYR A 145 8.62 0.51 -10.56
C TYR A 145 9.04 0.35 -9.10
N ILE A 146 9.29 1.44 -8.38
CA ILE A 146 9.72 1.41 -6.97
C ILE A 146 8.71 0.67 -6.10
N ASN A 147 7.41 0.98 -6.25
CA ASN A 147 6.36 0.35 -5.45
C ASN A 147 6.29 -1.17 -5.67
N LYS A 148 6.42 -1.64 -6.92
CA LYS A 148 6.42 -3.08 -7.24
C LYS A 148 7.72 -3.78 -6.85
N LEU A 149 8.86 -3.13 -7.05
CA LEU A 149 10.17 -3.70 -6.74
C LEU A 149 10.44 -3.76 -5.24
N SER A 150 9.94 -2.80 -4.45
CA SER A 150 10.14 -2.76 -2.99
C SER A 150 9.67 -4.01 -2.23
N SER A 151 8.78 -4.82 -2.81
CA SER A 151 8.32 -6.09 -2.22
C SER A 151 9.13 -7.32 -2.64
N VAL A 152 9.92 -7.24 -3.72
CA VAL A 152 10.59 -8.40 -4.34
C VAL A 152 12.11 -8.31 -4.23
N VAL A 153 12.65 -7.09 -4.24
CA VAL A 153 14.09 -6.85 -4.29
C VAL A 153 14.73 -7.09 -2.93
N THR A 154 15.92 -7.66 -2.94
CA THR A 154 16.78 -7.83 -1.76
C THR A 154 17.99 -6.89 -1.81
N ASN A 155 18.66 -6.69 -0.67
CA ASN A 155 19.87 -5.85 -0.61
C ASN A 155 21.00 -6.34 -1.53
N ALA A 156 21.10 -7.66 -1.74
CA ALA A 156 22.08 -8.24 -2.65
C ALA A 156 21.82 -7.82 -4.11
N ASP A 157 20.55 -7.72 -4.51
CA ASP A 157 20.17 -7.31 -5.86
C ASP A 157 20.51 -5.84 -6.15
N LEU A 158 20.41 -4.97 -5.13
CA LEU A 158 20.79 -3.56 -5.24
C LEU A 158 22.30 -3.40 -5.44
N ARG A 159 23.11 -4.22 -4.76
CA ARG A 159 24.58 -4.23 -4.94
C ARG A 159 24.99 -4.78 -6.31
N ALA A 160 24.24 -5.75 -6.82
CA ALA A 160 24.45 -6.33 -8.13
C ALA A 160 23.88 -5.49 -9.29
N ALA A 161 23.24 -4.34 -9.01
CA ALA A 161 22.71 -3.47 -10.04
C ALA A 161 23.88 -2.85 -10.85
N PRO A 162 23.90 -3.02 -12.17
CA PRO A 162 25.00 -2.52 -13.00
C PRO A 162 25.07 -0.98 -12.93
N LYS A 163 26.28 -0.47 -12.65
CA LYS A 163 26.55 0.97 -12.50
C LYS A 163 26.45 1.74 -13.81
N GLU A 164 26.57 1.07 -14.96
CA GLU A 164 26.57 1.75 -16.25
C GLU A 164 25.72 1.01 -17.28
N VAL A 165 24.78 1.75 -17.86
CA VAL A 165 24.09 1.32 -19.07
C VAL A 165 24.82 1.95 -20.24
N LYS A 166 25.58 1.16 -21.00
CA LYS A 166 26.09 1.58 -22.31
C LYS A 166 24.89 2.07 -23.13
N LYS A 167 24.87 3.36 -23.49
CA LYS A 167 23.79 3.93 -24.31
C LYS A 167 23.74 3.12 -25.63
N PRO A 168 22.55 2.70 -26.09
CA PRO A 168 22.46 2.01 -27.37
C PRO A 168 23.00 2.95 -28.45
N ILE A 169 23.99 2.49 -29.20
CA ILE A 169 24.54 3.20 -30.36
C ILE A 169 23.37 3.42 -31.33
N LYS A 170 23.01 4.69 -31.57
CA LYS A 170 21.98 5.03 -32.55
C LYS A 170 22.45 4.55 -33.91
N ARG A 171 21.92 3.42 -34.41
CA ARG A 171 22.08 3.05 -35.82
C ARG A 171 21.38 4.13 -36.64
N LYS A 172 22.15 4.96 -37.36
CA LYS A 172 21.60 5.87 -38.39
C LYS A 172 20.75 5.02 -39.32
N ARG A 173 19.45 5.33 -39.43
CA ARG A 173 18.60 4.78 -40.48
C ARG A 173 19.24 5.18 -41.81
N ARG A 174 19.75 4.21 -42.57
CA ARG A 174 20.06 4.42 -43.98
C ARG A 174 18.72 4.61 -44.68
N THR A 175 18.41 5.84 -45.06
CA THR A 175 17.37 6.14 -46.04
C THR A 175 17.82 5.55 -47.37
N THR A 176 17.23 4.43 -47.78
CA THR A 176 17.33 3.95 -49.15
C THR A 176 16.47 4.88 -50.00
N SER A 177 17.10 5.85 -50.66
CA SER A 177 16.47 6.59 -51.76
C SER A 177 16.27 5.60 -52.90
N THR A 178 15.06 5.09 -53.07
CA THR A 178 14.65 4.43 -54.31
C THR A 178 14.59 5.51 -55.39
N SER A 179 15.72 5.70 -56.10
CA SER A 179 15.72 6.43 -57.36
C SER A 179 14.91 5.60 -58.34
N VAL A 180 13.69 6.06 -58.63
CA VAL A 180 12.88 5.55 -59.74
C VAL A 180 13.66 5.90 -61.00
N PHE A 181 14.38 4.93 -61.56
CA PHE A 181 15.01 5.04 -62.86
C PHE A 181 13.88 5.00 -63.89
N SER A 182 13.59 6.16 -64.48
CA SER A 182 12.76 6.29 -65.67
C SER A 182 13.40 5.47 -66.79
N ILE A 183 12.75 4.38 -67.20
CA ILE A 183 13.07 3.67 -68.44
C ILE A 183 12.06 4.14 -69.47
N PHE A 184 12.63 4.53 -70.61
CA PHE A 184 12.07 5.13 -71.82
C PHE A 184 10.82 4.45 -72.36
#